data_AF-A0A453IB34-F1
#
_entry.id   AF-A0A453IB34-F1
#
_cell.length_a   1.000
_cell.length_b   1.000
_cell.length_c   1.000
_cell.angle_alpha   90.00
_cell.angle_beta   90.00
_cell.angle_gamma   90.00
#
_symmetry.space_group_name_H-M   'P 1'
#
loop_
_entity.id
_entity.type
_entity.pdbx_description
1 polymer ?
#
loop_
_entity_poly.entity_id
_entity_poly.type
_entity_poly.pdbx_seq_one_letter_code
_entity_poly.pdbx_strand_id
1 'polypeptide(L)'
;RLKHRGPDWSGLFQCEGNFLAQQRLSVVSPLSGDQPLYNEDRTVVVVANGEIYNHKKIRKQFAAKHTFTTGSDCEVIIPLV
;
A
#
# COMPACT_ATOMS: atom_id res chain seq x y z
N ARG A 1 -17.03 9.31 -5.88
CA ARG A 1 -16.68 10.71 -6.27
C ARG A 1 -15.16 10.94 -6.48
N LEU A 2 -14.27 9.95 -6.31
CA LEU A 2 -12.82 10.09 -6.54
C LEU A 2 -12.24 9.21 -7.66
N LYS A 3 -13.08 8.48 -8.39
CA LYS A 3 -12.66 7.52 -9.43
C LYS A 3 -11.79 8.14 -10.53
N HIS A 4 -11.98 9.42 -10.83
CA HIS A 4 -11.15 10.13 -11.81
C HIS A 4 -9.67 10.24 -11.39
N ARG A 5 -9.34 10.15 -10.10
CA ARG A 5 -7.95 10.17 -9.60
C ARG A 5 -7.27 8.80 -9.63
N GLY A 6 -8.06 7.74 -9.79
CA GLY A 6 -7.59 6.37 -9.75
C GLY A 6 -8.56 5.47 -10.50
N PRO A 7 -8.53 5.53 -11.85
CA PRO A 7 -9.53 4.87 -12.68
C PRO A 7 -9.30 3.35 -12.81
N ASP A 8 -8.10 2.86 -12.47
CA ASP A 8 -7.68 1.49 -12.78
C ASP A 8 -8.28 0.47 -11.83
N TRP A 9 -8.38 0.82 -10.54
CA TRP A 9 -8.86 -0.11 -9.52
C TRP A 9 -9.45 0.60 -8.28
N SER A 10 -10.25 -0.12 -7.47
CA SER A 10 -10.90 0.39 -6.26
C SER A 10 -10.80 -0.59 -5.11
N GLY A 11 -10.35 -0.11 -3.94
CA GLY A 11 -10.16 -0.93 -2.74
C GLY A 11 -10.95 -0.42 -1.54
N LEU A 12 -11.34 -1.34 -0.67
CA LEU A 12 -12.01 -1.05 0.59
C LEU A 12 -11.49 -1.99 1.68
N PHE A 13 -11.13 -1.43 2.82
CA PHE A 13 -10.97 -2.14 4.09
C PHE A 13 -12.02 -1.65 5.07
N GLN A 14 -12.56 -2.57 5.87
CA GLN A 14 -13.57 -2.30 6.89
C GLN A 14 -13.21 -3.05 8.18
N CYS A 15 -13.25 -2.36 9.31
CA CYS A 15 -13.09 -2.96 10.64
C CYS A 15 -13.89 -2.18 11.68
N GLU A 16 -14.80 -2.85 12.41
CA GLU A 16 -15.58 -2.28 13.52
C GLU A 16 -16.25 -0.93 13.22
N GLY A 17 -16.79 -0.77 12.00
CA GLY A 17 -17.44 0.48 11.57
C GLY A 17 -16.49 1.56 11.05
N ASN A 18 -15.18 1.30 11.04
CA ASN A 18 -14.17 2.13 10.39
C ASN A 18 -13.90 1.65 8.96
N PHE A 19 -13.58 2.57 8.06
CA PHE A 19 -13.38 2.30 6.64
C PHE A 19 -12.14 3.01 6.11
N LEU A 20 -11.37 2.30 5.28
CA LEU A 20 -10.32 2.87 4.43
C LEU A 20 -10.65 2.53 2.98
N ALA A 21 -10.79 3.55 2.14
CA ALA A 21 -11.14 3.38 0.73
C ALA A 21 -10.07 3.99 -0.18
N GLN A 22 -9.81 3.33 -1.31
CA GLN A 22 -8.76 3.73 -2.25
C GLN A 22 -9.29 3.72 -3.70
N GLN A 23 -8.80 4.66 -4.49
CA GLN A 23 -8.94 4.68 -5.95
C GLN A 23 -7.53 4.70 -6.54
N ARG A 24 -7.18 3.70 -7.36
CA ARG A 24 -5.81 3.48 -7.82
C ARG A 24 -5.59 3.98 -9.23
N LEU A 25 -4.58 4.83 -9.38
CA LEU A 25 -3.88 5.03 -10.65
C LEU A 25 -2.59 4.21 -10.55
N SER A 26 -2.45 3.21 -11.39
CA SER A 26 -1.38 2.21 -11.34
C SER A 26 -0.12 2.74 -12.02
N VAL A 27 0.76 3.40 -11.25
CA VAL A 27 2.04 3.94 -11.74
C VAL A 27 3.19 2.97 -11.46
N VAL A 28 3.39 2.58 -10.20
CA VAL A 28 4.41 1.62 -9.77
C VAL A 28 3.76 0.28 -9.42
N SER A 29 4.38 -0.81 -9.88
CA SER A 29 3.93 -2.18 -9.65
C SER A 29 2.44 -2.41 -10.00
N PRO A 30 2.04 -2.27 -11.27
CA PRO A 30 0.63 -2.35 -11.66
C PRO A 30 -0.05 -3.68 -11.28
N LEU A 31 0.71 -4.79 -11.33
CA LEU A 31 0.18 -6.14 -11.10
C LEU A 31 0.10 -6.59 -9.63
N SER A 32 0.78 -5.91 -8.70
CA SER A 32 0.80 -6.35 -7.30
C SER A 32 0.66 -5.24 -6.26
N GLY A 33 0.59 -3.97 -6.66
CA GLY A 33 0.49 -2.83 -5.76
C GLY A 33 -0.94 -2.37 -5.43
N ASP A 34 -1.95 -3.23 -5.60
CA ASP A 34 -3.32 -2.90 -5.22
C ASP A 34 -3.41 -2.66 -3.70
N GLN A 35 -4.21 -1.66 -3.31
CA GLN A 35 -4.29 -1.19 -1.93
C GLN A 35 -5.72 -1.35 -1.40
N PRO A 36 -5.95 -1.81 -0.17
CA PRO A 36 -5.04 -1.60 0.96
C PRO A 36 -3.88 -2.59 1.04
N LEU A 37 -2.74 -2.11 1.52
CA LEU A 37 -1.56 -2.94 1.79
C LEU A 37 -1.61 -3.41 3.25
N TYR A 38 -1.13 -4.62 3.51
CA TYR A 38 -1.20 -5.25 4.82
C TYR A 38 0.17 -5.76 5.24
N ASN A 39 0.43 -5.73 6.55
CA ASN A 39 1.51 -6.53 7.11
C ASN A 39 1.11 -8.03 7.17
N GLU A 40 2.03 -8.86 7.64
CA GLU A 40 1.95 -10.32 7.58
C GLU A 40 0.75 -10.90 8.33
N ASP A 41 0.44 -10.34 9.50
CA ASP A 41 -0.69 -10.76 10.34
C ASP A 41 -1.93 -9.88 10.16
N ARG A 42 -1.89 -8.94 9.20
CA ARG A 42 -2.96 -7.99 8.87
C ARG A 42 -3.43 -7.11 10.02
N THR A 43 -2.59 -6.91 11.03
CA THR A 43 -2.87 -5.95 12.12
C THR A 43 -2.59 -4.50 11.70
N VAL A 44 -1.78 -4.29 10.66
CA VAL A 44 -1.50 -2.99 10.06
C VAL A 44 -2.09 -2.92 8.66
N VAL A 45 -2.82 -1.83 8.36
CA VAL A 45 -3.44 -1.56 7.06
C VAL A 45 -2.99 -0.19 6.56
N VAL A 46 -2.48 -0.14 5.33
CA VAL A 46 -1.99 1.10 4.70
C VAL A 46 -2.79 1.40 3.42
N VAL A 47 -3.25 2.65 3.33
CA VAL A 47 -3.73 3.28 2.09
C VAL A 47 -2.95 4.57 1.88
N ALA A 48 -2.41 4.77 0.69
CA ALA A 48 -1.55 5.90 0.35
C ALA A 48 -1.83 6.41 -1.08
N ASN A 49 -1.72 7.72 -1.26
CA ASN A 49 -1.73 8.39 -2.55
C ASN A 49 -0.42 9.20 -2.67
N GLY A 50 0.54 8.70 -3.44
CA GLY A 50 1.85 9.34 -3.58
C GLY A 50 2.92 8.37 -4.09
N GLU A 51 4.17 8.82 -4.04
CA GLU A 51 5.35 8.05 -4.46
C GLU A 51 6.45 8.18 -3.41
N ILE A 52 7.02 7.05 -2.97
CA ILE A 52 8.16 6.99 -2.05
C ILE A 52 9.44 6.71 -2.84
N TYR A 53 10.12 7.77 -3.28
CA TYR A 53 11.28 7.67 -4.18
C TYR A 53 12.43 6.82 -3.64
N ASN A 54 12.65 6.81 -2.33
CA ASN A 54 13.71 6.04 -1.68
C ASN A 54 13.25 4.63 -1.21
N HIS A 55 12.08 4.13 -1.66
CA HIS A 55 11.51 2.86 -1.19
C HIS A 55 12.48 1.67 -1.34
N LYS A 56 13.30 1.63 -2.40
CA LYS A 56 14.30 0.55 -2.59
C LYS A 56 15.35 0.53 -1.48
N LYS A 57 15.77 1.70 -0.97
CA LYS A 57 16.71 1.81 0.15
C LYS A 57 16.04 1.35 1.45
N ILE A 58 14.81 1.79 1.68
CA ILE A 58 14.03 1.42 2.88
C ILE A 58 13.76 -0.10 2.89
N ARG A 59 13.37 -0.69 1.75
CA ARG A 59 13.17 -2.15 1.62
C ARG A 59 14.40 -2.94 2.05
N LYS A 60 15.59 -2.53 1.60
CA LYS A 60 16.86 -3.18 2.01
C LYS A 60 17.10 -3.04 3.52
N GLN A 61 16.82 -1.88 4.09
CA GLN A 61 17.03 -1.62 5.51
C GLN A 61 16.09 -2.46 6.41
N PHE A 62 14.88 -2.75 5.94
CA PHE A 62 13.85 -3.44 6.74
C PHE A 62 13.56 -4.88 6.29
N ALA A 63 14.35 -5.45 5.38
CA ALA A 63 14.15 -6.81 4.86
C ALA A 63 14.18 -7.91 5.95
N ALA A 64 14.83 -7.65 7.09
CA ALA A 64 14.86 -8.57 8.22
C ALA A 64 13.64 -8.43 9.17
N LYS A 65 12.87 -7.34 9.04
CA LYS A 65 11.74 -7.02 9.93
C LYS A 65 10.38 -7.24 9.26
N HIS A 66 10.32 -7.14 7.94
CA HIS A 66 9.08 -7.26 7.19
C HIS A 66 9.32 -7.98 5.85
N THR A 67 8.43 -8.91 5.56
CA THR A 67 8.35 -9.65 4.31
C THR A 67 7.47 -8.86 3.36
N PHE A 68 8.10 -8.14 2.44
CA PHE A 68 7.38 -7.42 1.40
C PHE A 68 6.71 -8.38 0.43
N THR A 69 5.41 -8.22 0.24
CA THR A 69 4.55 -9.04 -0.62
C THR A 69 4.23 -8.37 -1.95
N THR A 70 4.47 -7.06 -2.07
CA THR A 70 4.18 -6.28 -3.28
C THR A 70 5.43 -5.57 -3.83
N GLY A 71 5.33 -5.06 -5.05
CA GLY A 71 6.31 -4.13 -5.60
C GLY A 71 5.98 -2.65 -5.32
N SER A 72 4.90 -2.37 -4.60
CA SER A 72 4.44 -1.00 -4.32
C SER A 72 5.47 -0.24 -3.51
N ASP A 73 5.85 0.95 -3.94
CA ASP A 73 6.71 1.84 -3.18
C ASP A 73 6.09 2.20 -1.81
N CYS A 74 4.76 2.27 -1.73
CA CYS A 74 4.01 2.58 -0.52
C CYS A 74 4.01 1.46 0.55
N GLU A 75 4.37 0.22 0.21
CA GLU A 75 4.44 -0.89 1.20
C GLU A 75 5.50 -0.65 2.27
N VAL A 76 6.52 0.17 1.97
CA VAL A 76 7.58 0.51 2.92
C VAL A 76 7.10 1.34 4.10
N ILE A 77 5.87 1.83 4.09
CA ILE A 77 5.24 2.47 5.25
C ILE A 77 5.04 1.45 6.39
N ILE A 78 4.72 0.19 6.05
CA ILE A 78 4.37 -0.86 7.03
C ILE A 78 5.48 -1.11 8.06
N PRO A 79 6.75 -1.34 7.70
CA PRO A 79 7.81 -1.58 8.69
C PRO A 79 8.31 -0.33 9.42
N LEU A 80 7.76 0.86 9.14
CA LEU A 80 8.15 2.13 9.78
C LEU A 80 7.26 2.50 10.97
N VAL A 81 6.12 1.81 11.13
CA VAL A 81 5.20 2.00 12.26
C VAL A 81 5.57 1.11 13.45
#